data_AF-A0A356ZD81-F1
#
_entry.id   AF-A0A356ZD81-F1
#
_cell.length_a   1.000
_cell.length_b   1.000
_cell.length_c   1.000
_cell.angle_alpha   90.00
_cell.angle_beta   90.00
_cell.angle_gamma   90.00
#
_symmetry.space_group_name_H-M   'P 1'
#
loop_
_entity.id
_entity.type
_entity.pdbx_description
1 polymer ?
#
loop_
_entity_poly.entity_id
_entity_poly.type
_entity_poly.pdbx_seq_one_letter_code
_entity_poly.pdbx_strand_id
1 'polypeptide(L)' 'MIGIYIYGSIIAAILLYVNSVTILVKVKNGEHTVLHTIIGSIISGFIMYCFIMFFHTDTPTIKHMGFPSPIFE' A
#
# COMPACT_ATOMS: atom_id res chain seq x y z
N MET A 1 11.54 -13.27 2.54
CA MET A 1 10.17 -12.72 2.51
C MET A 1 10.14 -11.19 2.37
N ILE A 2 11.01 -10.44 3.04
CA ILE A 2 11.11 -8.96 2.96
C ILE A 2 11.16 -8.41 1.52
N GLY A 3 11.94 -9.03 0.62
CA GLY A 3 12.04 -8.58 -0.78
C GLY A 3 10.69 -8.56 -1.52
N ILE A 4 9.83 -9.57 -1.29
CA ILE A 4 8.50 -9.64 -1.92
C ILE A 4 7.61 -8.48 -1.46
N TYR A 5 7.69 -8.10 -0.19
CA TYR A 5 6.92 -6.98 0.37
C TYR A 5 7.41 -5.62 -0.15
N ILE A 6 8.73 -5.42 -0.27
CA ILE A 6 9.29 -4.15 -0.77
C ILE A 6 9.01 -4.00 -2.27
N TYR A 7 9.36 -4.99 -3.09
CA TYR A 7 9.11 -4.90 -4.54
C TYR A 7 7.62 -4.94 -4.87
N GLY A 8 6.83 -5.73 -4.14
CA GLY A 8 5.38 -5.82 -4.31
C GLY A 8 4.66 -4.53 -3.95
N SER A 9 5.09 -3.82 -2.89
CA SER A 9 4.49 -2.54 -2.50
C SER A 9 4.79 -1.42 -3.49
N ILE A 10 5.99 -1.38 -4.08
CA ILE A 10 6.34 -0.42 -5.15
C ILE A 10 5.44 -0.63 -6.38
N ILE A 11 5.29 -1.88 -6.83
CA ILE A 11 4.44 -2.20 -7.99
C ILE A 11 2.98 -1.83 -7.69
N ALA A 12 2.48 -2.16 -6.50
CA ALA A 12 1.12 -1.82 -6.09
C ALA A 12 0.89 -0.30 -6.03
N ALA A 13 1.87 0.48 -5.55
CA ALA A 13 1.79 1.94 -5.54
C ALA A 13 1.72 2.54 -6.94
N ILE A 14 2.49 2.01 -7.90
CA ILE A 14 2.42 2.43 -9.31
C ILE A 14 1.04 2.13 -9.89
N LEU A 15 0.49 0.94 -9.65
CA LEU A 15 -0.86 0.57 -10.11
C LEU A 15 -1.94 1.46 -9.50
N LEU A 16 -1.81 1.82 -8.23
CA LEU A 16 -2.73 2.74 -7.55
C LEU A 16 -2.68 4.14 -8.18
N TYR A 17 -1.48 4.64 -8.50
CA TYR A 17 -1.30 5.93 -9.18
C TYR A 17 -1.97 5.94 -10.55
N VAL A 18 -1.67 4.94 -11.40
CA VAL A 18 -2.28 4.81 -12.74
C VAL A 18 -3.80 4.72 -12.65
N ASN A 19 -4.32 3.96 -11.69
CA ASN A 19 -5.76 3.84 -11.47
C ASN A 19 -6.39 5.18 -11.03
N SER A 20 -5.71 5.94 -10.18
CA SER A 20 -6.17 7.27 -9.73
C SER A 20 -6.21 8.29 -10.88
N VAL A 21 -5.17 8.32 -11.72
CA VAL A 21 -5.15 9.15 -12.93
C VAL A 21 -6.27 8.74 -13.90
N THR A 22 -6.51 7.43 -14.05
CA THR A 22 -7.58 6.91 -14.90
C THR A 22 -8.96 7.35 -14.39
N ILE A 23 -9.20 7.30 -13.07
CA ILE A 23 -10.44 7.81 -12.47
C ILE A 23 -10.62 9.29 -12.80
N LEU A 24 -9.59 10.12 -12.62
CA LEU A 24 -9.66 11.55 -12.93
C LEU A 24 -10.05 11.81 -14.39
N VAL A 25 -9.46 11.08 -15.33
CA VAL A 25 -9.80 11.18 -16.76
C VAL A 25 -11.24 10.73 -17.03
N LYS A 26 -11.68 9.62 -16.41
CA LYS A 26 -13.05 9.10 -16.58
C LYS A 26 -14.11 10.02 -15.99
N VAL A 27 -13.87 10.58 -14.81
CA VAL A 27 -14.75 11.60 -14.20
C VAL A 27 -14.85 12.81 -15.12
N LYS A 28 -13.73 13.28 -15.68
CA LYS A 28 -13.70 14.40 -16.63
C LYS A 28 -14.55 14.11 -17.88
N ASN A 29 -14.56 12.87 -18.34
CA ASN A 29 -15.32 12.43 -19.52
C ASN A 29 -16.78 12.03 -19.19
N GLY A 30 -17.22 12.12 -17.93
CA GLY A 30 -18.56 11.71 -17.50
C GLY A 30 -18.80 10.19 -17.55
N GLU A 31 -17.75 9.39 -17.57
CA GLU A 31 -17.83 7.93 -17.61
C GLU A 31 -18.02 7.33 -16.20
N HIS A 32 -18.55 6.11 -16.15
CA HIS A 32 -18.69 5.36 -14.90
C HIS A 32 -17.31 4.97 -14.32
N THR A 33 -17.08 5.33 -13.07
CA THR A 33 -15.82 5.10 -12.33
C THR A 33 -15.91 4.01 -11.26
N VAL A 34 -17.07 3.35 -11.12
CA VAL A 34 -17.33 2.37 -10.05
C VAL A 34 -16.29 1.25 -10.04
N LEU A 35 -15.98 0.66 -11.20
CA LEU A 35 -14.99 -0.42 -11.31
C LEU A 35 -13.59 0.02 -10.91
N HIS A 36 -13.16 1.21 -11.35
CA HIS A 36 -11.84 1.73 -10.99
C HIS A 36 -11.76 2.06 -9.50
N THR A 37 -12.85 2.50 -8.89
CA THR A 37 -12.91 2.79 -7.45
C THR A 37 -12.79 1.50 -6.63
N ILE A 38 -13.47 0.43 -7.04
CA ILE A 38 -13.36 -0.90 -6.40
C ILE A 38 -11.93 -1.42 -6.52
N ILE A 39 -11.35 -1.40 -7.73
CA ILE A 39 -9.97 -1.85 -7.98
C ILE A 39 -8.98 -1.02 -7.15
N GLY A 40 -9.14 0.30 -7.10
CA GLY A 40 -8.31 1.19 -6.29
C GLY A 40 -8.38 0.88 -4.80
N SER A 41 -9.57 0.55 -4.29
CA SER A 41 -9.79 0.18 -2.90
C SER A 41 -9.08 -1.13 -2.53
N ILE A 42 -9.13 -2.13 -3.43
CA ILE A 42 -8.42 -3.42 -3.23
C ILE A 42 -6.90 -3.20 -3.22
N ILE A 43 -6.37 -2.43 -4.17
CA ILE A 43 -4.92 -2.14 -4.26
C ILE A 43 -4.46 -1.36 -3.02
N SER A 44 -5.23 -0.35 -2.59
CA SER A 44 -4.95 0.42 -1.38
C SER A 44 -4.93 -0.47 -0.13
N GLY A 45 -5.89 -1.38 0.01
CA GLY A 45 -5.91 -2.36 1.10
C GLY A 45 -4.69 -3.28 1.09
N PHE A 46 -4.24 -3.73 -0.09
CA PHE A 46 -3.03 -4.53 -0.21
C PHE A 46 -1.76 -3.77 0.23
N ILE A 47 -1.63 -2.50 -0.16
CA ILE A 47 -0.49 -1.66 0.28
C ILE A 47 -0.50 -1.49 1.80
N MET A 48 -1.68 -1.21 2.38
CA MET A 48 -1.84 -1.06 3.83
C MET A 48 -1.49 -2.36 4.57
N TYR A 49 -1.92 -3.52 4.06
CA TYR A 49 -1.54 -4.82 4.60
C TYR A 49 -0.02 -5.06 4.56
N CYS A 50 0.63 -4.77 3.43
CA CYS A 50 2.09 -4.87 3.29
C CYS A 50 2.81 -3.96 4.29
N PHE A 51 2.29 -2.75 4.53
CA PHE A 51 2.84 -1.82 5.51
C PHE A 51 2.72 -2.39 6.93
N ILE A 52 1.53 -2.83 7.35
CA ILE A 52 1.30 -3.43 8.68
C ILE A 52 2.20 -4.65 8.90
N MET A 53 2.30 -5.54 7.91
CA MET A 53 3.16 -6.73 7.99
C MET A 53 4.64 -6.37 8.08
N PHE A 54 5.10 -5.31 7.41
CA PHE A 54 6.46 -4.81 7.53
C PHE A 54 6.76 -4.39 8.98
N PHE A 55 5.94 -3.51 9.58
CA PHE A 55 6.12 -3.11 10.98
C PHE A 55 6.01 -4.28 11.96
N HIS A 56 5.04 -5.19 11.74
CA HIS A 56 4.86 -6.34 12.62
C HIS A 56 6.05 -7.31 12.55
N THR A 57 6.60 -7.55 11.37
CA THR A 57 7.75 -8.45 11.16
C THR A 57 9.06 -7.85 11.68
N ASP A 58 9.19 -6.52 11.70
CA ASP A 58 10.39 -5.84 12.21
C ASP A 58 10.39 -5.61 13.74
N THR A 59 9.24 -5.75 14.42
CA THR A 59 9.15 -5.66 15.89
C THR A 59 10.13 -6.58 16.66
N PRO A 60 10.33 -7.87 16.28
CA PRO A 60 11.33 -8.70 16.96
C PRO A 60 12.79 -8.37 16.57
N THR A 61 13.06 -7.89 15.36
CA THR A 61 14.42 -7.56 14.88
C THR A 61 14.94 -6.25 15.45
N ILE A 62 14.07 -5.24 15.64
CA ILE A 62 14.43 -3.94 16.21
C ILE A 62 14.84 -4.06 17.70
N LYS A 63 14.24 -4.98 18.46
CA LYS A 63 14.63 -5.25 19.86
C LYS A 63 16.08 -5.75 20.01
N HIS A 64 16.63 -6.42 18.99
CA HIS A 64 18.02 -6.91 19.02
C HIS A 64 19.05 -5.89 18.49
N MET A 65 18.62 -4.78 17.88
CA MET A 65 19.50 -3.74 17.35
C MET A 65 19.52 -2.44 18.19
N GLY A 66 18.93 -2.44 19.38
CA GLY A 66 19.02 -1.30 20.32
C GLY A 66 18.30 -0.03 19.86
N PHE A 67 17.45 -0.10 18.85
CA PHE A 67 16.59 1.02 18.47
C PHE A 67 15.35 1.03 19.37
N PRO A 68 15.03 2.17 20.01
CA PRO A 68 13.86 2.25 20.88
C PRO A 68 12.62 1.95 20.07
N SER A 69 11.79 1.05 20.61
CA SER A 69 10.46 0.73 20.10
C SER A 69 9.69 2.02 19.80
N PRO A 70 8.96 2.11 18.66
CA PRO A 70 8.10 3.25 18.43
C PRO A 70 7.12 3.35 19.59
N ILE A 71 7.17 4.50 20.25
CA ILE A 71 6.46 4.88 21.46
C ILE A 71 4.96 4.91 21.13
N PHE A 72 4.32 3.75 21.23
CA PHE A 72 2.87 3.60 21.28
C PHE A 72 2.57 2.45 22.25
N GLU A 73 2.89 2.70 23.53
CA GLU A 73 2.14 2.16 24.68
C GLU A 73 1.24 3.28 25.21
#